data_AF-A0A6J6SVD5-F1
#
_entry.id   AF-A0A6J6SVD5-F1
#
_cell.length_a   1.000
_cell.length_b   1.000
_cell.length_c   1.000
_cell.angle_alpha   90.00
_cell.angle_beta   90.00
_cell.angle_gamma   90.00
#
_symmetry.space_group_name_H-M   'P 1'
#
loop_
_entity.id
_entity.type
_entity.pdbx_description
1 polymer ?
#
loop_
_entity_poly.entity_id
_entity_poly.type
_entity_poly.pdbx_seq_one_letter_code
_entity_poly.pdbx_strand_id
1 'polypeptide(L)'
;MAARQAAARYPTVADVVDAGWKLAGGFSPLSGAHYVSGPAPLTGATGIDAGHPDTYIYDGTSPNAHIVGLMYNSMSVAAPEGFAGPNDHWHRHSNVCIRFSAGAIEVPFPADAEVTAKQCAGQGGRLMPITTWMVHAWVVPGWESPDGVFSHNHGNLRCADGTITTDKIGFCLGV
;
A
#
# COMPACT_ATOMS: atom_id res chain seq x y z
N MET A 1 -10.94 -17.44 -1.20
CA MET A 1 -9.76 -18.30 -1.48
C MET A 1 -8.77 -17.62 -2.42
N ALA A 2 -9.20 -16.97 -3.51
CA ALA A 2 -8.31 -16.31 -4.48
C ALA A 2 -7.31 -15.30 -3.86
N ALA A 3 -7.76 -14.39 -2.99
CA ALA A 3 -6.86 -13.43 -2.32
C ALA A 3 -5.76 -14.11 -1.50
N ARG A 4 -6.08 -15.20 -0.78
CA ARG A 4 -5.08 -15.96 -0.03
C ARG A 4 -4.08 -16.66 -0.95
N GLN A 5 -4.53 -17.16 -2.09
CA GLN A 5 -3.65 -17.75 -3.11
C GLN A 5 -2.74 -16.71 -3.75
N ALA A 6 -3.26 -15.50 -4.02
CA ALA A 6 -2.48 -14.39 -4.50
C ALA A 6 -1.38 -14.02 -3.50
N ALA A 7 -1.73 -13.83 -2.23
CA ALA A 7 -0.75 -13.53 -1.17
C ALA A 7 0.35 -14.60 -1.06
N ALA A 8 0.00 -15.88 -1.22
CA ALA A 8 0.98 -16.98 -1.17
C ALA A 8 1.92 -17.04 -2.39
N ARG A 9 1.69 -16.24 -3.45
CA ARG A 9 2.51 -16.25 -4.67
C ARG A 9 3.90 -15.64 -4.45
N TYR A 10 3.99 -14.64 -3.58
CA TYR A 10 5.24 -13.95 -3.24
C TYR A 10 5.39 -13.88 -1.72
N PRO A 11 5.86 -14.94 -1.07
CA PRO A 11 5.95 -15.01 0.39
C PRO A 11 6.90 -13.98 1.02
N THR A 12 7.91 -13.53 0.26
CA THR A 12 8.92 -12.58 0.74
C THR A 12 9.08 -11.38 -0.18
N VAL A 13 9.68 -10.30 0.36
CA VAL A 13 10.08 -9.13 -0.43
C VAL A 13 11.01 -9.51 -1.58
N ALA A 14 11.93 -10.46 -1.41
CA ALA A 14 12.77 -10.95 -2.50
C ALA A 14 11.93 -11.49 -3.66
N ASP A 15 10.92 -12.33 -3.37
CA ASP A 15 10.07 -12.94 -4.39
C ASP A 15 9.30 -11.88 -5.21
N VAL A 16 8.78 -10.85 -4.54
CA VAL A 16 7.97 -9.81 -5.21
C VAL A 16 8.84 -8.86 -6.03
N VAL A 17 10.04 -8.56 -5.54
CA VAL A 17 11.01 -7.71 -6.24
C VAL A 17 11.54 -8.43 -7.47
N ASP A 18 11.83 -9.73 -7.38
CA ASP A 18 12.23 -10.58 -8.51
C ASP A 18 11.11 -10.68 -9.55
N ALA A 19 9.85 -10.65 -9.10
CA ALA A 19 8.67 -10.55 -9.98
C ALA A 19 8.45 -9.14 -10.58
N GLY A 20 9.34 -8.18 -10.29
CA GLY A 20 9.34 -6.84 -10.89
C GLY A 20 8.55 -5.77 -10.13
N TRP A 21 7.98 -6.09 -8.97
CA TRP A 21 7.22 -5.16 -8.15
C TRP A 21 8.13 -4.18 -7.42
N LYS A 22 7.66 -2.95 -7.24
CA LYS A 22 8.48 -1.85 -6.74
C LYS A 22 7.91 -1.33 -5.43
N LEU A 23 8.79 -1.11 -4.45
CA LEU A 23 8.45 -0.43 -3.21
C LEU A 23 7.93 0.98 -3.51
N ALA A 24 6.79 1.32 -2.91
CA ALA A 24 6.21 2.64 -2.90
C ALA A 24 6.42 3.30 -1.54
N GLY A 25 7.37 4.22 -1.47
CA GLY A 25 7.80 4.88 -0.25
C GLY A 25 8.73 4.01 0.57
N GLY A 26 8.38 3.81 1.84
CA GLY A 26 9.07 2.95 2.80
C GLY A 26 8.08 2.09 3.58
N PHE A 27 8.52 1.55 4.70
CA PHE A 27 7.62 0.90 5.65
C PHE A 27 6.94 1.93 6.54
N SER A 28 5.61 1.95 6.52
CA SER A 28 4.79 2.77 7.41
C SER A 28 4.20 1.90 8.52
N PRO A 29 4.26 2.33 9.79
CA PRO A 29 3.60 1.58 10.85
C PRO A 29 2.09 1.54 10.59
N LEU A 30 1.44 0.49 11.07
CA LEU A 30 0.02 0.19 10.87
C LEU A 30 -0.40 -0.19 9.44
N SER A 31 0.40 0.09 8.41
CA SER A 31 0.03 -0.20 7.02
C SER A 31 1.04 -1.08 6.27
N GLY A 32 2.29 -1.16 6.73
CA GLY A 32 3.32 -2.02 6.16
C GLY A 32 4.03 -1.42 4.94
N ALA A 33 4.93 -2.21 4.34
CA ALA A 33 5.65 -1.82 3.13
C ALA A 33 4.85 -2.20 1.89
N HIS A 34 4.51 -1.22 1.05
CA HIS A 34 3.66 -1.40 -0.13
C HIS A 34 4.50 -1.64 -1.39
N TYR A 35 4.36 -2.80 -2.01
CA TYR A 35 4.97 -3.12 -3.29
C TYR A 35 3.91 -3.14 -4.38
N VAL A 36 4.05 -2.25 -5.36
CA VAL A 36 3.09 -2.02 -6.45
C VAL A 36 3.68 -2.43 -7.81
N SER A 37 2.82 -2.82 -8.73
CA SER A 37 3.22 -3.27 -10.08
C SER A 37 3.44 -2.10 -11.04
N GLY A 38 4.53 -1.34 -10.89
CA GLY A 38 4.85 -0.23 -11.80
C GLY A 38 3.69 0.76 -11.99
N PRO A 39 3.59 1.51 -13.11
CA PRO A 39 2.37 2.24 -13.43
C PRO A 39 1.31 1.22 -13.89
N ALA A 40 0.78 0.46 -12.95
CA ALA A 40 -0.26 -0.54 -13.22
C ALA A 40 -1.46 0.17 -13.86
N PRO A 41 -2.10 -0.44 -14.89
CA PRO A 41 -3.43 -0.01 -15.27
C PRO A 41 -4.31 -0.25 -14.06
N LEU A 42 -4.80 0.83 -13.47
CA LEU A 42 -5.77 0.80 -12.38
C LEU A 42 -6.91 -0.11 -12.85
N THR A 43 -6.98 -1.33 -12.31
CA THR A 43 -7.99 -2.34 -12.65
C THR A 43 -9.42 -1.85 -12.37
N GLY A 44 -9.51 -0.76 -11.62
CA GLY A 44 -10.70 -0.10 -11.12
C GLY A 44 -11.75 0.41 -12.10
N ALA A 45 -11.65 0.14 -13.41
CA ALA A 45 -12.76 0.41 -14.34
C ALA A 45 -13.79 -0.73 -14.40
N THR A 46 -13.41 -1.98 -14.08
CA THR A 46 -14.22 -3.18 -14.40
C THR A 46 -14.54 -4.09 -13.21
N GLY A 47 -14.24 -3.66 -11.98
CA GLY A 47 -14.44 -4.44 -10.75
C GLY A 47 -13.14 -5.00 -10.18
N ILE A 48 -13.17 -5.43 -8.91
CA ILE A 48 -11.99 -5.94 -8.23
C ILE A 48 -11.83 -7.45 -8.45
N ASP A 49 -10.65 -7.86 -8.91
CA ASP A 49 -10.27 -9.28 -8.99
C ASP A 49 -9.44 -9.67 -7.77
N ALA A 50 -10.04 -10.44 -6.87
CA ALA A 50 -9.38 -10.93 -5.66
C ALA A 50 -8.09 -11.73 -5.94
N GLY A 51 -7.94 -12.35 -7.11
CA GLY A 51 -6.74 -13.09 -7.50
C GLY A 51 -5.60 -12.24 -8.06
N HIS A 52 -5.87 -10.96 -8.35
CA HIS A 52 -4.92 -10.03 -8.95
C HIS A 52 -4.88 -8.73 -8.14
N PRO A 53 -4.23 -8.72 -6.95
CA PRO A 53 -4.09 -7.52 -6.14
C PRO A 53 -3.24 -6.47 -6.85
N ASP A 54 -3.52 -5.20 -6.58
CA ASP A 54 -2.76 -4.07 -7.12
C ASP A 54 -1.49 -3.78 -6.29
N THR A 55 -1.45 -4.26 -5.04
CA THR A 55 -0.32 -4.13 -4.11
C THR A 55 -0.15 -5.37 -3.24
N TYR A 56 1.10 -5.75 -2.99
CA TYR A 56 1.49 -6.69 -1.93
C TYR A 56 2.09 -5.93 -0.75
N ILE A 57 1.69 -6.29 0.47
CA ILE A 57 2.06 -5.57 1.71
C ILE A 57 2.89 -6.48 2.60
N TYR A 58 4.06 -6.01 3.04
CA TYR A 58 5.02 -6.77 3.84
C TYR A 58 5.23 -6.16 5.23
N ASP A 59 5.69 -6.98 6.19
CA ASP A 59 6.05 -6.57 7.56
C ASP A 59 7.40 -5.83 7.67
N GLY A 60 8.05 -5.55 6.54
CA GLY A 60 9.32 -4.83 6.46
C GLY A 60 9.77 -4.61 5.03
N THR A 61 10.96 -4.05 4.86
CA THR A 61 11.59 -3.79 3.55
C THR A 61 12.82 -4.66 3.27
N SER A 62 13.27 -5.46 4.25
CA SER A 62 14.36 -6.40 4.05
C SER A 62 13.96 -7.52 3.08
N PRO A 63 14.88 -8.13 2.33
CA PRO A 63 14.55 -9.18 1.37
C PRO A 63 13.81 -10.40 1.97
N ASN A 64 13.96 -10.64 3.27
CA ASN A 64 13.30 -11.73 4.00
C ASN A 64 12.00 -11.33 4.72
N ALA A 65 11.59 -10.05 4.64
CA ALA A 65 10.31 -9.62 5.21
C ALA A 65 9.16 -10.38 4.54
N HIS A 66 8.13 -10.69 5.31
CA HIS A 66 7.05 -11.59 4.95
C HIS A 66 5.78 -10.85 4.56
N ILE A 67 5.03 -11.45 3.63
CA ILE A 67 3.72 -10.94 3.22
C ILE A 67 2.74 -10.94 4.41
N VAL A 68 2.01 -9.83 4.59
CA VAL A 68 1.02 -9.66 5.66
C VAL A 68 -0.36 -9.25 5.15
N GLY A 69 -0.43 -8.69 3.94
CA GLY A 69 -1.68 -8.22 3.37
C GLY A 69 -1.59 -7.92 1.89
N LEU A 70 -2.75 -7.59 1.33
CA LEU A 70 -2.91 -7.15 -0.05
C LEU A 70 -3.61 -5.79 -0.06
N MET A 71 -3.49 -5.04 -1.16
CA MET A 71 -4.31 -3.86 -1.42
C MET A 71 -4.92 -3.95 -2.80
N TYR A 72 -6.11 -3.37 -2.94
CA TYR A 72 -6.84 -3.26 -4.20
C TYR A 72 -7.29 -1.84 -4.46
N ASN A 73 -7.35 -1.47 -5.74
CA ASN A 73 -7.66 -0.13 -6.21
C ASN A 73 -8.95 -0.10 -7.04
N SER A 74 -9.76 0.95 -6.89
CA SER A 74 -10.93 1.21 -7.75
C SER A 74 -10.96 2.63 -8.30
N MET A 75 -11.33 2.77 -9.58
CA MET A 75 -11.56 4.05 -10.26
C MET A 75 -13.04 4.45 -10.25
N SER A 76 -13.89 3.70 -9.56
CA SER A 76 -15.30 4.03 -9.41
C SER A 76 -15.49 5.45 -8.83
N VAL A 77 -16.54 6.13 -9.27
CA VAL A 77 -16.84 7.50 -8.80
C VAL A 77 -17.19 7.50 -7.30
N ALA A 78 -17.98 6.52 -6.87
CA ALA A 78 -18.29 6.26 -5.46
C ALA A 78 -17.38 5.15 -4.91
N ALA A 79 -17.29 5.04 -3.57
CA ALA A 79 -16.67 3.88 -2.94
C ALA A 79 -17.36 2.60 -3.46
N PRO A 80 -16.61 1.58 -3.91
CA PRO A 80 -17.20 0.35 -4.40
C PRO A 80 -18.11 -0.31 -3.37
N GLU A 81 -19.16 -0.98 -3.84
CA GLU A 81 -19.76 -2.05 -3.02
C GLU A 81 -18.67 -3.10 -2.81
N GLY A 82 -18.44 -3.44 -1.53
CA GLY A 82 -17.25 -4.15 -1.09
C GLY A 82 -17.11 -5.60 -1.55
N PHE A 83 -15.99 -6.23 -1.18
CA PHE A 83 -15.72 -7.65 -1.34
C PHE A 83 -16.67 -8.53 -0.52
N ALA A 84 -17.08 -8.09 0.69
CA ALA A 84 -17.85 -8.92 1.63
C ALA A 84 -18.89 -8.15 2.49
N GLY A 85 -19.27 -6.91 2.14
CA GLY A 85 -20.33 -6.16 2.81
C GLY A 85 -19.89 -4.77 3.33
N PRO A 86 -20.58 -4.18 4.33
CA PRO A 86 -20.34 -2.80 4.77
C PRO A 86 -19.04 -2.58 5.54
N ASN A 87 -18.25 -3.64 5.76
CA ASN A 87 -17.03 -3.61 6.56
C ASN A 87 -15.77 -3.27 5.74
N ASP A 88 -15.93 -2.99 4.44
CA ASP A 88 -14.84 -2.57 3.59
C ASP A 88 -14.49 -1.10 3.86
N HIS A 89 -13.32 -0.84 4.43
CA HIS A 89 -12.85 0.52 4.70
C HIS A 89 -12.12 1.10 3.49
N TRP A 90 -12.87 1.36 2.42
CA TRP A 90 -12.37 2.09 1.26
C TRP A 90 -11.95 3.50 1.65
N HIS A 91 -10.75 3.88 1.25
CA HIS A 91 -10.19 5.20 1.53
C HIS A 91 -9.48 5.79 0.31
N ARG A 92 -9.18 7.09 0.38
CA ARG A 92 -8.41 7.83 -0.61
C ARG A 92 -7.44 8.73 0.12
N HIS A 93 -6.28 8.96 -0.49
CA HIS A 93 -5.34 9.99 -0.07
C HIS A 93 -5.44 11.20 -1.00
N SER A 94 -5.20 12.36 -0.43
CA SER A 94 -5.14 13.64 -1.10
C SER A 94 -3.68 14.12 -1.21
N ASN A 95 -3.40 14.91 -2.25
CA ASN A 95 -2.12 15.58 -2.46
C ASN A 95 -0.88 14.67 -2.40
N VAL A 96 -0.99 13.43 -2.90
CA VAL A 96 0.12 12.48 -2.89
C VAL A 96 1.14 12.90 -3.95
N CYS A 97 2.36 13.24 -3.53
CA CYS A 97 3.47 13.48 -4.44
C CYS A 97 4.22 12.18 -4.72
N ILE A 98 4.37 11.81 -5.99
CA ILE A 98 5.09 10.60 -6.39
C ILE A 98 6.26 10.98 -7.29
N ARG A 99 7.43 10.44 -6.98
CA ARG A 99 8.62 10.53 -7.82
C ARG A 99 9.11 9.13 -8.17
N PHE A 100 9.50 8.92 -9.41
CA PHE A 100 10.17 7.68 -9.82
C PHE A 100 11.69 7.89 -9.80
N SER A 101 12.41 7.03 -9.11
CA SER A 101 13.85 7.17 -8.90
C SER A 101 14.48 5.78 -8.73
N ALA A 102 15.54 5.49 -9.48
CA ALA A 102 16.27 4.22 -9.43
C ALA A 102 15.40 2.93 -9.46
N GLY A 103 14.24 2.99 -10.15
CA GLY A 103 13.31 1.87 -10.21
C GLY A 103 12.40 1.69 -8.99
N ALA A 104 12.37 2.65 -8.05
CA ALA A 104 11.44 2.72 -6.94
C ALA A 104 10.46 3.89 -7.09
N ILE A 105 9.37 3.84 -6.33
CA ILE A 105 8.42 4.94 -6.17
C ILE A 105 8.76 5.64 -4.86
N GLU A 106 9.27 6.87 -4.94
CA GLU A 106 9.54 7.73 -3.80
C GLU A 106 8.30 8.59 -3.49
N VAL A 107 8.01 8.75 -2.19
CA VAL A 107 6.95 9.61 -1.68
C VAL A 107 7.62 10.70 -0.83
N PRO A 108 8.00 11.85 -1.40
CA PRO A 108 8.86 12.84 -0.74
C PRO A 108 8.13 13.71 0.30
N PHE A 109 6.81 13.58 0.42
CA PHE A 109 5.98 14.29 1.38
C PHE A 109 4.93 13.34 1.96
N PRO A 110 4.46 13.55 3.21
CA PRO A 110 3.37 12.77 3.76
C PRO A 110 2.14 12.77 2.85
N ALA A 111 1.47 11.63 2.77
CA ALA A 111 0.11 11.57 2.23
C ALA A 111 -0.80 12.53 3.03
N ASP A 112 -1.77 13.15 2.35
CA ASP A 112 -2.72 14.11 2.94
C ASP A 112 -2.13 15.41 3.49
N ALA A 113 -0.83 15.66 3.27
CA ALA A 113 -0.24 16.97 3.58
C ALA A 113 -0.68 18.03 2.56
N GLU A 114 -0.68 19.29 3.00
CA GLU A 114 -0.90 20.46 2.14
C GLU A 114 0.32 20.69 1.23
N VAL A 115 0.41 19.90 0.15
CA VAL A 115 1.48 19.95 -0.86
C VAL A 115 0.94 20.47 -2.18
N THR A 116 1.50 21.58 -2.64
CA THR A 116 1.17 22.16 -3.94
C THR A 116 1.88 21.41 -5.08
N ALA A 117 1.30 21.48 -6.29
CA ALA A 117 1.92 20.89 -7.48
C ALA A 117 3.33 21.45 -7.75
N LYS A 118 3.57 22.73 -7.41
CA LYS A 118 4.88 23.38 -7.55
C LYS A 118 5.91 22.81 -6.57
N GLN A 119 5.52 22.56 -5.31
CA GLN A 119 6.41 21.93 -4.32
C GLN A 119 6.78 20.51 -4.73
N CYS A 120 5.78 19.73 -5.20
CA CYS A 120 6.02 18.38 -5.68
C CYS A 120 6.93 18.34 -6.92
N ALA A 121 6.67 19.22 -7.90
CA ALA A 121 7.52 19.37 -9.09
C ALA A 121 8.95 19.81 -8.73
N GLY A 122 9.11 20.64 -7.69
CA GLY A 122 10.42 21.03 -7.16
C GLY A 122 11.25 19.86 -6.62
N GLN A 123 10.61 18.76 -6.23
CA GLN A 123 11.28 17.51 -5.86
C GLN A 123 11.45 16.55 -7.06
N GLY A 124 11.10 16.97 -8.28
CA GLY A 124 11.08 16.10 -9.46
C GLY A 124 9.93 15.09 -9.46
N GLY A 125 8.92 15.28 -8.62
CA GLY A 125 7.74 14.43 -8.54
C GLY A 125 6.56 14.97 -9.35
N ARG A 126 5.48 14.19 -9.38
CA ARG A 126 4.17 14.58 -9.90
C ARG A 126 3.11 14.47 -8.80
N LEU A 127 2.35 15.55 -8.62
CA LEU A 127 1.29 15.59 -7.63
C LEU A 127 0.07 14.84 -8.18
N MET A 128 -0.46 13.93 -7.38
CA MET A 128 -1.75 13.30 -7.53
C MET A 128 -2.72 13.99 -6.55
N PRO A 129 -3.67 14.82 -7.04
CA PRO A 129 -4.56 15.57 -6.16
C PRO A 129 -5.43 14.66 -5.28
N ILE A 130 -5.87 13.54 -5.83
CA ILE A 130 -6.59 12.49 -5.12
C ILE A 130 -6.25 11.14 -5.72
N THR A 131 -6.07 10.13 -4.89
CA THR A 131 -5.88 8.75 -5.33
C THR A 131 -7.17 8.11 -5.83
N THR A 132 -7.05 6.97 -6.49
CA THR A 132 -8.14 6.00 -6.59
C THR A 132 -8.59 5.54 -5.21
N TRP A 133 -9.78 4.93 -5.14
CA TRP A 133 -10.20 4.20 -3.95
C TRP A 133 -9.23 3.06 -3.67
N MET A 134 -8.85 2.89 -2.42
CA MET A 134 -7.93 1.87 -1.94
C MET A 134 -8.58 1.11 -0.80
N VAL A 135 -8.33 -0.19 -0.73
CA VAL A 135 -8.72 -1.01 0.42
C VAL A 135 -7.63 -2.02 0.73
N HIS A 136 -7.26 -2.11 2.01
CA HIS A 136 -6.37 -3.13 2.52
C HIS A 136 -7.15 -4.41 2.78
N ALA A 137 -6.50 -5.56 2.58
CA ALA A 137 -7.06 -6.88 2.82
C ALA A 137 -6.06 -7.75 3.60
N TRP A 138 -6.30 -7.89 4.90
CA TRP A 138 -5.51 -8.67 5.85
C TRP A 138 -5.93 -10.13 5.82
N VAL A 139 -5.62 -10.80 4.71
CA VAL A 139 -6.09 -12.17 4.40
C VAL A 139 -5.05 -13.25 4.70
N VAL A 140 -3.83 -12.87 5.09
CA VAL A 140 -2.71 -13.78 5.35
C VAL A 140 -2.91 -14.48 6.70
N PRO A 141 -2.92 -15.83 6.74
CA PRO A 141 -3.03 -16.56 8.01
C PRO A 141 -1.91 -16.21 8.99
N GLY A 142 -2.26 -15.93 10.24
CA GLY A 142 -1.33 -15.50 11.28
C GLY A 142 -1.08 -13.98 11.31
N TRP A 143 -1.61 -13.24 10.34
CA TRP A 143 -1.58 -11.78 10.24
C TRP A 143 -2.99 -11.21 10.13
N GLU A 144 -3.94 -11.82 10.85
CA GLU A 144 -5.29 -11.28 10.96
C GLU A 144 -5.28 -9.95 11.72
N SER A 145 -5.90 -8.93 11.12
CA SER A 145 -6.11 -7.66 11.81
C SER A 145 -7.17 -7.81 12.91
N PRO A 146 -6.90 -7.37 14.15
CA PRO A 146 -7.90 -7.36 15.22
C PRO A 146 -9.06 -6.40 14.93
N ASP A 147 -8.85 -5.42 14.05
CA ASP A 147 -9.82 -4.40 13.67
C ASP A 147 -10.68 -4.84 12.46
N GLY A 148 -10.46 -6.04 11.94
CA GLY A 148 -11.21 -6.65 10.83
C GLY A 148 -10.41 -6.80 9.54
N VAL A 149 -10.83 -7.73 8.68
CA VAL A 149 -10.09 -8.14 7.46
C VAL A 149 -9.83 -6.97 6.50
N PHE A 150 -10.69 -5.96 6.47
CA PHE A 150 -10.56 -4.79 5.60
C PHE A 150 -10.32 -3.48 6.36
N SER A 151 -9.81 -3.56 7.60
CA SER A 151 -9.48 -2.36 8.38
C SER A 151 -8.43 -1.52 7.67
N HIS A 152 -8.52 -0.19 7.78
CA HIS A 152 -7.51 0.72 7.22
C HIS A 152 -6.12 0.52 7.85
N ASN A 153 -6.10 0.25 9.15
CA ASN A 153 -4.88 0.02 9.92
C ASN A 153 -4.81 -1.43 10.40
N HIS A 154 -3.59 -1.93 10.60
CA HIS A 154 -3.28 -3.20 11.23
C HIS A 154 -2.42 -2.96 12.47
N GLY A 155 -3.04 -3.01 13.66
CA GLY A 155 -2.41 -2.62 14.94
C GLY A 155 -1.11 -3.33 15.33
N ASN A 156 -0.83 -4.51 14.73
CA ASN A 156 0.39 -5.27 14.98
C ASN A 156 1.55 -4.91 14.04
N LEU A 157 1.33 -4.10 13.00
CA LEU A 157 2.42 -3.58 12.16
C LEU A 157 3.05 -2.40 12.86
N ARG A 158 4.26 -2.60 13.38
CA ARG A 158 5.02 -1.62 14.16
C ARG A 158 6.37 -1.41 13.50
N CYS A 159 6.99 -0.27 13.79
CA CYS A 159 8.40 -0.06 13.46
C CYS A 159 9.28 -1.12 14.16
N ALA A 160 10.54 -1.25 13.71
CA ALA A 160 11.48 -2.24 14.27
C ALA A 160 11.71 -2.08 15.80
N ASP A 161 11.51 -0.87 16.33
CA ASP A 161 11.57 -0.57 17.76
C ASP A 161 10.26 -0.87 18.54
N GLY A 162 9.25 -1.42 17.87
CA GLY A 162 7.93 -1.74 18.42
C GLY A 162 6.97 -0.54 18.49
N THR A 163 7.37 0.65 18.03
CA THR A 163 6.56 1.87 18.10
C THR A 163 5.76 2.10 16.82
N ILE A 164 5.04 3.23 16.78
CA ILE A 164 4.45 3.81 15.55
C ILE A 164 5.12 5.14 15.20
N THR A 165 6.33 5.39 15.73
CA THR A 165 7.04 6.64 15.53
C THR A 165 7.69 6.66 14.17
N THR A 166 7.41 7.71 13.39
CA THR A 166 7.89 7.86 12.02
C THR A 166 8.80 9.07 11.87
N ASP A 167 9.50 9.13 10.74
CA ASP A 167 10.07 10.36 10.23
C ASP A 167 8.98 11.38 9.86
N LYS A 168 9.40 12.54 9.33
CA LYS A 168 8.49 13.61 8.92
C LYS A 168 7.62 13.26 7.71
N ILE A 169 7.92 12.16 7.00
CA ILE A 169 7.23 11.72 5.79
C ILE A 169 6.20 10.63 6.12
N GLY A 170 6.36 9.93 7.24
CA GLY A 170 5.46 8.87 7.70
C GLY A 170 6.04 7.46 7.59
N PHE A 171 7.36 7.34 7.45
CA PHE A 171 8.05 6.05 7.40
C PHE A 171 8.83 5.77 8.69
N CYS A 172 8.91 4.49 9.08
CA CYS A 172 9.71 4.06 10.21
C CYS A 172 11.22 4.33 9.97
N LEU A 173 11.93 4.69 11.04
CA LEU A 173 13.38 4.90 10.99
C LEU A 173 14.09 3.55 11.13
N GLY A 174 15.04 3.27 10.23
CA GLY A 174 15.96 2.11 10.36
C GLY A 174 15.33 0.74 10.06
N VAL A 175 14.62 0.63 8.94
CA VAL A 175 14.01 -0.62 8.45
C VAL A 175 14.92 -1.44 7.55
#